data_AF-A0AB34HP04-F1
#
_entry.id   AF-A0AB34HP04-F1
#
_cell.length_a   1.000
_cell.length_b   1.000
_cell.length_c   1.000
_cell.angle_alpha   90.00
_cell.angle_beta   90.00
_cell.angle_gamma   90.00
#
_symmetry.space_group_name_H-M   'P 1'
#
loop_
_entity.id
_entity.type
_entity.pdbx_description
1 polymer ?
#
loop_
_entity_poly.entity_id
_entity_poly.type
_entity_poly.pdbx_seq_one_letter_code
_entity_poly.pdbx_strand_id
1 'polypeptide(L)'
;MVRYSLDPEKSPQNHASQEVQIFMFTLRTLVKLPRPLRVNKAPKMRHRTYRAHSRINPYMSSPCHIEMILTEKEQIVPKPEEEVAQ
;
A
#
# COMPACT_ATOMS: atom_id res chain seq x y z
N MET A 1 -30.15 8.29 7.10
CA MET A 1 -29.70 8.70 5.75
C MET A 1 -28.61 9.77 5.93
N VAL A 2 -27.37 9.34 6.15
CA VAL A 2 -26.27 10.24 6.48
C VAL A 2 -25.82 10.92 5.18
N ARG A 3 -26.20 12.19 5.04
CA ARG A 3 -25.68 13.07 3.99
C ARG A 3 -24.24 13.38 4.36
N TYR A 4 -23.29 12.65 3.78
CA TYR A 4 -21.92 13.14 3.71
C TYR A 4 -21.96 14.37 2.81
N SER A 5 -21.87 15.55 3.42
CA SER A 5 -21.59 16.81 2.72
C SER A 5 -20.25 16.63 2.01
N LEU A 6 -20.33 16.24 0.74
CA LEU A 6 -19.20 16.20 -0.16
C LEU A 6 -18.98 17.62 -0.63
N ASP A 7 -18.09 18.35 0.04
CA ASP A 7 -17.52 19.59 -0.51
C ASP A 7 -17.02 19.29 -1.93
N PRO A 8 -17.61 19.91 -2.96
CA PRO A 8 -17.41 19.48 -4.35
C PRO A 8 -16.05 19.86 -4.93
N GLU A 9 -15.23 20.62 -4.19
CA GLU A 9 -13.91 21.10 -4.64
C GLU A 9 -12.73 20.30 -4.10
N LYS A 10 -12.91 19.45 -3.08
CA LYS A 10 -11.79 18.65 -2.56
C LYS A 10 -11.68 17.36 -3.34
N SER A 11 -10.91 17.39 -4.43
CA SER A 11 -10.51 16.15 -5.10
C SER A 11 -9.80 15.24 -4.08
N PRO A 12 -10.26 14.01 -3.81
CA PRO A 12 -9.57 13.10 -2.91
C PRO A 12 -8.41 12.46 -3.68
N GLN A 13 -7.45 13.27 -4.13
CA GLN A 13 -6.32 12.78 -4.92
C GLN A 13 -5.30 12.00 -4.07
N ASN A 14 -5.39 12.06 -2.73
CA ASN A 14 -4.34 11.55 -1.84
C ASN A 14 -4.77 10.46 -0.85
N HIS A 15 -6.05 10.05 -0.81
CA HIS A 15 -6.52 9.02 0.13
C HIS A 15 -6.05 7.60 -0.26
N ALA A 16 -6.02 7.28 -1.55
CA ALA A 16 -5.61 5.95 -2.03
C ALA A 16 -4.10 5.66 -1.82
N SER A 17 -3.26 6.70 -1.81
CA SER A 17 -1.83 6.56 -1.50
C SER A 17 -1.57 6.25 -0.03
N GLN A 18 -2.45 6.71 0.88
CA GLN A 18 -2.28 6.45 2.31
C GLN A 18 -2.63 5.01 2.68
N GLU A 19 -3.70 4.44 2.11
CA GLU A 19 -4.09 3.05 2.41
C GLU A 19 -3.06 2.03 1.92
N VAL A 20 -2.54 2.21 0.69
CA VAL A 20 -1.45 1.36 0.18
C VAL A 20 -0.20 1.53 1.04
N GLN A 21 0.15 2.74 1.46
CA GLN A 21 1.30 2.95 2.36
C GLN A 21 1.11 2.30 3.74
N ILE A 22 -0.08 2.40 4.33
CA ILE A 22 -0.40 1.78 5.63
C ILE A 22 -0.32 0.25 5.52
N PHE A 23 -0.89 -0.33 4.47
CA PHE A 23 -0.84 -1.78 4.23
C PHE A 23 0.60 -2.25 3.99
N MET A 24 1.38 -1.54 3.18
CA MET A 24 2.78 -1.85 2.89
C MET A 24 3.68 -1.69 4.13
N PHE A 25 3.41 -0.69 4.96
CA PHE A 25 4.11 -0.50 6.24
C PHE A 25 3.81 -1.67 7.19
N THR A 26 2.54 -2.06 7.30
CA THR A 26 2.10 -3.19 8.14
C THR A 26 2.67 -4.53 7.66
N LEU A 27 2.70 -4.78 6.35
CA LEU A 27 3.31 -6.00 5.79
C LEU A 27 4.82 -6.04 6.01
N ARG A 28 5.50 -4.89 5.91
CA ARG A 28 6.95 -4.80 6.13
C ARG A 28 7.33 -5.07 7.59
N THR A 29 6.55 -4.57 8.54
CA THR A 29 6.79 -4.80 9.97
C THR A 29 6.49 -6.25 10.35
N LEU A 30 5.42 -6.84 9.82
CA LEU A 30 4.97 -8.18 10.17
C LEU A 30 5.83 -9.30 9.56
N VAL A 31 6.30 -9.15 8.32
CA VAL A 31 7.01 -10.23 7.58
C VAL A 31 8.54 -10.05 7.58
N LYS A 32 9.07 -8.98 8.19
CA LYS A 32 10.52 -8.65 8.33
C LYS A 32 11.37 -9.07 7.12
N LEU A 33 10.97 -8.54 5.96
CA LEU A 33 11.48 -8.91 4.65
C LEU A 33 12.97 -8.56 4.48
N PRO A 34 13.76 -9.43 3.81
CA PRO A 34 15.19 -9.24 3.61
C PRO A 34 15.52 -8.24 2.50
N ARG A 35 14.62 -8.03 1.53
CA ARG A 35 14.73 -6.98 0.50
C ARG A 35 13.56 -6.00 0.57
N PRO A 36 13.78 -4.73 0.18
CA PRO A 36 12.70 -3.74 0.16
C PRO A 36 11.65 -4.08 -0.89
N LEU A 37 10.38 -3.88 -0.54
CA LEU A 37 9.27 -3.97 -1.49
C LEU A 37 9.36 -2.87 -2.54
N ARG A 38 9.17 -3.23 -3.81
CA ARG A 38 9.08 -2.27 -4.90
C ARG A 38 7.62 -2.06 -5.27
N VAL A 39 7.21 -0.80 -5.38
CA VAL A 39 5.85 -0.42 -5.78
C VAL A 39 5.94 0.61 -6.89
N ASN A 40 5.41 0.27 -8.06
CA ASN A 40 5.39 1.14 -9.24
C ASN A 40 3.97 1.62 -9.51
N LYS A 41 3.84 2.85 -10.02
CA LYS A 41 2.53 3.39 -10.44
C LYS A 41 2.11 2.70 -11.73
N ALA A 42 0.87 2.20 -11.76
CA ALA A 42 0.29 1.62 -12.95
C ALA A 42 -0.50 2.69 -13.75
N PRO A 43 -0.75 2.48 -15.05
CA PRO A 43 -1.58 3.38 -15.85
C PRO A 43 -2.98 3.57 -15.26
N LYS A 44 -3.45 4.82 -15.20
CA LYS A 44 -4.77 5.13 -14.64
C LYS A 44 -5.87 4.71 -15.61
N MET A 45 -6.83 3.95 -15.09
CA MET A 45 -8.05 3.59 -15.82
C MET A 45 -8.97 4.82 -15.92
N ARG A 46 -9.59 5.01 -17.09
CA ARG A 46 -10.44 6.17 -17.38
C ARG A 46 -11.93 5.81 -17.25
N HIS A 47 -12.61 6.44 -16.31
CA HIS A 47 -14.07 6.45 -16.19
C HIS A 47 -14.62 7.88 -16.27
N ARG A 48 -15.91 8.02 -16.61
CA ARG A 48 -16.61 9.30 -16.66
C ARG A 48 -17.61 9.41 -15.52
N THR A 49 -17.68 10.58 -14.90
CA THR A 49 -18.74 10.94 -13.95
C THR A 49 -19.60 12.03 -14.56
N TYR A 50 -20.90 11.75 -14.65
CA TYR A 50 -21.89 12.71 -15.08
C TYR A 50 -22.31 13.56 -13.87
N ARG A 51 -22.32 14.88 -14.06
CA ARG A 51 -22.74 15.85 -13.05
C ARG A 51 -23.85 16.75 -13.63
N ALA A 52 -24.47 17.54 -12.76
CA ALA A 52 -25.48 18.51 -13.15
C ALA A 52 -24.97 19.42 -14.28
N HIS A 53 -25.90 19.89 -15.13
CA HIS A 53 -25.63 20.74 -16.30
C HIS A 53 -24.68 20.10 -17.33
N SER A 54 -24.80 18.79 -17.55
CA SER A 54 -24.04 18.04 -18.55
C SER A 54 -22.51 18.12 -18.39
N ARG A 55 -22.03 18.41 -17.17
CA ARG A 55 -20.60 18.43 -16.87
C ARG A 55 -20.06 16.99 -16.84
N ILE A 56 -18.98 16.75 -17.58
CA ILE A 56 -18.30 15.45 -17.64
C ILE A 56 -16.95 15.59 -16.94
N ASN A 57 -16.80 14.92 -15.79
CA ASN A 57 -15.54 14.89 -15.05
C ASN A 57 -14.90 13.50 -15.10
N PRO A 58 -13.57 13.40 -15.19
CA PRO A 58 -12.89 12.12 -15.12
C PRO A 58 -12.95 11.56 -13.70
N TYR A 59 -13.34 10.29 -13.57
CA TYR A 59 -13.10 9.50 -12.37
C TYR A 59 -11.96 8.53 -12.67
N MET A 60 -10.83 8.73 -11.99
CA MET A 60 -9.61 7.96 -12.24
C MET A 60 -9.28 7.08 -11.05
N SER A 61 -9.19 5.78 -11.27
CA SER A 61 -8.59 4.86 -10.31
C SER A 61 -7.07 5.09 -10.24
N SER A 62 -6.47 4.77 -9.09
CA SER A 62 -5.01 4.87 -8.87
C SER A 62 -4.40 3.47 -8.64
N PRO A 63 -4.23 2.66 -9.70
CA PRO A 63 -3.66 1.32 -9.58
C PRO A 63 -2.13 1.36 -9.35
N CYS A 64 -1.58 0.29 -8.75
CA CYS A 64 -0.14 0.10 -8.56
C CYS A 64 0.28 -1.35 -8.85
N HIS A 65 1.53 -1.53 -9.25
CA HIS A 65 2.18 -2.84 -9.39
C HIS A 65 3.11 -3.05 -8.19
N ILE A 66 2.98 -4.20 -7.52
CA ILE A 66 3.75 -4.54 -6.32
C ILE A 66 4.65 -5.72 -6.65
N GLU A 67 5.95 -5.56 -6.44
CA GLU A 67 6.96 -6.60 -6.62
C GLU A 67 7.60 -6.91 -5.26
N MET A 68 7.55 -8.19 -4.87
CA MET A 68 8.07 -8.68 -3.59
C MET A 68 9.06 -9.83 -3.85
N ILE A 69 10.26 -9.75 -3.25
CA ILE A 69 11.22 -10.84 -3.24
C ILE A 69 11.30 -11.36 -1.82
N LEU A 70 10.79 -12.58 -1.61
CA LEU A 70 10.82 -13.26 -0.33
C LEU A 70 12.02 -14.20 -0.31
N THR A 71 12.82 -14.15 0.75
CA THR A 71 13.78 -15.21 1.04
C THR A 71 13.51 -15.71 2.45
N GLU A 72 13.54 -17.03 2.63
CA GLU A 72 13.44 -17.63 3.95
C GLU A 72 14.62 -17.14 4.79
N LYS A 73 14.34 -16.72 6.02
CA LYS A 73 15.40 -16.45 6.99
C LYS A 73 15.78 -17.80 7.60
N GLU A 74 17.02 -18.21 7.39
CA GLU A 74 17.60 -19.31 8.14
C GLU A 74 17.57 -18.94 9.63
N GLN A 75 16.76 -19.68 10.39
CA GLN A 75 16.74 -19.59 11.83
C GLN A 75 17.94 -20.39 12.34
N ILE A 76 19.12 -19.78 12.26
CA ILE A 76 20.33 -20.35 12.83
C ILE A 76 20.10 -20.38 14.34
N VAL A 77 19.75 -21.54 14.88
CA VAL A 77 19.73 -21.78 16.32
C VAL A 77 21.18 -21.78 16.76
N PRO A 78 21.67 -20.78 17.51
CA PRO A 78 23.03 -20.84 18.04
C PRO A 78 23.09 -22.06 18.97
N LYS A 79 24.07 -22.94 18.74
CA LYS A 79 24.37 -24.02 19.68
C LYS A 79 24.70 -23.38 21.04
N PRO A 80 24.20 -23.91 22.16
CA PRO A 80 24.55 -23.37 23.47
C PRO A 80 26.07 -23.42 23.63
N GLU A 81 26.68 -22.30 24.02
CA GLU A 81 28.06 -22.29 24.45
C GLU A 81 28.14 -23.17 25.70
N GLU A 82 28.88 -24.27 25.61
CA GLU A 82 29.17 -25.11 26.77
C GLU A 82 29.89 -24.24 27.80
N GLU A 83 29.31 -24.13 29.00
CA GLU A 83 29.95 -23.52 30.15
C GLU A 83 31.26 -24.28 30.43
N VAL A 84 32.38 -23.68 30.04
CA VAL A 84 33.69 -24.14 30.48
C VAL A 84 33.83 -23.72 31.94
N ALA A 85 33.43 -24.62 32.84
CA ALA A 85 33.76 -24.55 34.26
C ALA A 85 35.29 -24.67 34.42
N GLN A 86 35.91 -23.66 35.03
CA GLN A 86 37.28 -23.72 35.55
C GLN A 86 37.35 -23.04 36.92
#